data_AF-A0A0C2FCC2-F1
#
_entry.id   AF-A0A0C2FCC2-F1
#
_cell.length_a   1.000
_cell.length_b   1.000
_cell.length_c   1.000
_cell.angle_alpha   90.00
_cell.angle_beta   90.00
_cell.angle_gamma   90.00
#
_symmetry.space_group_name_H-M   'P 1'
#
loop_
_entity.id
_entity.type
_entity.pdbx_description
1 polymer ?
#
loop_
_entity_poly.entity_id
_entity_poly.type
_entity_poly.pdbx_seq_one_letter_code
_entity_poly.pdbx_strand_id
1 'polypeptide(L)'
;MFRYESGDDLHIGISDSRSVVHSFWLSGISAESTNWGGSMVICRFDNDCNEFDRSLSSFISCSSDRFLGQLYEDTRWNCFDFVIEFMRFTNYRNFTKIAFVSEFMQKALNNAIRYSILVRKVMEGGVFLL
;
A
#
# COMPACT_ATOMS: atom_id res chain seq x y z
N MET A 1 -2.01 0.82 19.77
CA MET A 1 -2.57 2.15 19.44
C MET A 1 -1.64 2.77 18.40
N PHE A 2 -2.10 2.90 17.16
CA PHE A 2 -1.26 3.31 16.03
C PHE A 2 -0.91 4.80 16.17
N ARG A 3 0.38 5.10 16.33
CA ARG A 3 0.92 6.47 16.37
C ARG A 3 1.67 6.69 15.06
N TYR A 4 0.93 7.04 14.00
CA TYR A 4 1.57 7.54 12.79
C TYR A 4 1.98 8.99 13.03
N GLU A 5 3.25 9.31 12.79
CA GLU A 5 3.80 10.66 12.80
C GLU A 5 4.31 11.03 11.40
N SER A 6 4.31 12.34 11.12
CA SER A 6 4.82 12.83 9.84
C SER A 6 6.32 12.56 9.77
N GLY A 7 6.73 11.78 8.77
CA GLY A 7 8.12 11.33 8.62
C GLY A 7 8.31 9.84 8.88
N ASP A 8 7.28 9.14 9.38
CA ASP A 8 7.32 7.68 9.47
C ASP A 8 7.40 7.05 8.07
N ASP A 9 8.21 6.00 7.95
CA ASP A 9 8.36 5.23 6.72
C ASP A 9 7.07 4.48 6.39
N LEU A 10 6.51 4.81 5.23
CA LEU A 10 5.31 4.16 4.72
C LEU A 10 5.67 2.96 3.85
N HIS A 11 5.01 1.84 4.11
CA HIS A 11 5.09 0.64 3.27
C HIS A 11 3.77 0.37 2.56
N ILE A 12 3.83 -0.12 1.33
CA ILE A 12 2.66 -0.38 0.49
C ILE A 12 2.75 -1.77 -0.16
N GLY A 13 1.59 -2.40 -0.31
CA GLY A 13 1.44 -3.71 -0.95
C GLY A 13 0.05 -3.86 -1.57
N ILE A 14 -0.14 -4.99 -2.26
CA ILE A 14 -1.38 -5.35 -2.95
C ILE A 14 -2.00 -6.53 -2.21
N SER A 15 -3.22 -6.36 -1.73
CA SER A 15 -3.97 -7.44 -1.06
C SER A 15 -4.70 -8.29 -2.09
N ASP A 16 -4.58 -9.62 -1.98
CA ASP A 16 -5.45 -10.57 -2.68
C ASP A 16 -6.83 -10.68 -1.99
N SER A 17 -7.76 -11.43 -2.59
CA SER A 17 -9.11 -11.64 -2.05
C SER A 17 -9.14 -12.38 -0.69
N ARG A 18 -8.03 -13.01 -0.30
CA ARG A 18 -7.87 -13.75 0.97
C ARG A 18 -7.17 -12.90 2.03
N SER A 19 -7.04 -11.60 1.79
CA SER A 19 -6.35 -10.66 2.69
C SER A 19 -4.85 -10.96 2.87
N VAL A 20 -4.23 -11.64 1.90
CA VAL A 20 -2.77 -11.77 1.84
C VAL A 20 -2.21 -10.57 1.11
N VAL A 21 -1.32 -9.83 1.76
CA VAL A 21 -0.67 -8.65 1.17
C VAL A 21 0.66 -9.06 0.55
N HIS A 22 0.82 -8.74 -0.73
CA HIS A 22 2.05 -8.91 -1.48
C HIS A 22 2.79 -7.58 -1.55
N SER A 23 4.07 -7.56 -1.20
CA SER A 23 4.87 -6.33 -1.20
C SER A 23 6.33 -6.60 -1.56
N PHE A 24 7.05 -5.57 -1.98
CA PHE A 24 8.48 -5.67 -2.31
C PHE A 24 9.32 -4.96 -1.24
N TRP A 25 10.32 -5.66 -0.71
CA TRP A 25 11.25 -5.15 0.29
C TRP A 25 12.65 -5.75 0.12
N LEU A 26 13.50 -5.62 1.15
CA LEU A 26 14.88 -6.11 1.19
C LEU A 26 15.03 -7.62 0.97
N SER A 27 13.99 -8.42 1.19
CA SER A 27 13.98 -9.87 0.93
C SER A 27 13.39 -10.25 -0.44
N GLY A 28 12.97 -9.27 -1.24
CA GLY A 28 12.25 -9.49 -2.50
C GLY A 28 10.75 -9.35 -2.32
N ILE A 29 9.98 -10.00 -3.20
CA ILE A 29 8.53 -10.08 -3.06
C ILE A 29 8.19 -10.99 -1.87
N SER A 30 7.50 -10.43 -0.88
CA SER A 30 6.95 -11.16 0.25
C SER A 30 5.43 -11.26 0.16
N ALA A 31 4.86 -12.27 0.82
CA ALA A 31 3.42 -12.44 0.99
C ALA A 31 3.13 -12.60 2.48
N GLU A 32 2.30 -11.72 3.03
CA GLU A 32 2.04 -11.64 4.46
C GLU A 32 0.54 -11.55 4.74
N SER A 33 0.02 -12.45 5.58
CA SER A 33 -1.37 -12.42 6.08
C SER A 33 -1.50 -11.74 7.44
N THR A 34 -0.36 -11.46 8.09
CA THR A 34 -0.22 -10.80 9.39
C THR A 34 0.85 -9.72 9.23
N ASN A 35 0.86 -8.68 10.08
CA ASN A 35 1.78 -7.53 10.05
C ASN A 35 1.32 -6.27 9.30
N TRP A 36 0.19 -6.33 8.59
CA TRP A 36 -0.44 -5.15 7.97
C TRP A 36 -1.46 -4.46 8.89
N GLY A 37 -1.29 -4.61 10.21
CA GLY A 37 -2.15 -3.99 11.21
C GLY A 37 -2.01 -2.47 11.17
N GLY A 38 -3.12 -1.74 11.16
CA GLY A 38 -3.12 -0.28 11.03
C GLY A 38 -2.88 0.23 9.60
N SER A 39 -2.87 -0.67 8.62
CA SER A 39 -2.85 -0.30 7.20
C SER A 39 -4.16 0.38 6.78
N MET A 40 -4.09 1.08 5.65
CA MET A 40 -5.24 1.72 5.04
C MET A 40 -5.35 1.41 3.56
N VAL A 41 -6.59 1.21 3.11
CA VAL A 41 -6.88 0.99 1.69
C VAL A 41 -6.90 2.34 0.97
N ILE A 42 -5.96 2.52 0.04
CA ILE A 42 -5.85 3.77 -0.75
C ILE A 42 -6.43 3.65 -2.16
N CYS A 43 -6.59 2.44 -2.67
CA CYS A 43 -7.12 2.14 -4.00
C CYS A 43 -7.92 0.83 -3.94
N ARG A 44 -9.04 0.77 -4.67
CA ARG A 44 -9.84 -0.44 -4.85
C ARG A 44 -9.99 -0.69 -6.34
N PHE A 45 -9.84 -1.94 -6.73
CA PHE A 45 -10.08 -2.39 -8.10
C PHE A 45 -11.50 -2.96 -8.17
N ASP A 46 -12.23 -2.63 -9.23
CA ASP A 46 -13.62 -3.07 -9.43
C ASP A 46 -13.73 -4.43 -10.14
N ASN A 47 -12.61 -5.13 -10.33
CA ASN A 47 -12.55 -6.42 -11.02
C ASN A 47 -13.13 -7.56 -10.18
N ASP A 48 -13.58 -8.63 -10.84
CA ASP A 48 -13.91 -9.89 -10.16
C ASP A 48 -12.70 -10.39 -9.35
N CYS A 49 -12.93 -10.83 -8.11
CA CYS A 49 -11.87 -11.24 -7.20
C CYS A 49 -11.00 -12.36 -7.79
N ASN A 50 -11.57 -13.31 -8.53
CA ASN A 50 -10.78 -14.41 -9.11
C ASN A 50 -9.91 -13.93 -10.27
N GLU A 51 -10.42 -12.99 -11.07
CA GLU A 51 -9.64 -12.38 -12.15
C GLU A 51 -8.48 -11.53 -11.59
N PHE A 52 -8.76 -10.77 -10.54
CA PHE A 52 -7.76 -9.98 -9.85
C PHE A 52 -6.64 -10.86 -9.25
N ASP A 53 -7.00 -11.91 -8.50
CA ASP A 53 -6.03 -12.81 -7.86
C ASP A 53 -5.17 -13.55 -8.89
N ARG A 54 -5.76 -13.96 -10.03
CA ARG A 54 -5.01 -14.56 -11.14
C ARG A 54 -4.04 -13.56 -11.77
N SER A 55 -4.49 -12.33 -12.01
CA SER A 55 -3.64 -11.26 -12.53
C SER A 55 -2.46 -10.96 -11.61
N LEU A 56 -2.70 -10.88 -10.29
CA LEU A 56 -1.67 -10.67 -9.29
C LEU A 56 -0.66 -11.82 -9.24
N SER A 57 -1.15 -13.06 -9.23
CA SER A 57 -0.30 -14.25 -9.27
C SER A 57 0.56 -14.30 -10.54
N SER A 58 -0.03 -13.98 -11.69
CA SER A 58 0.69 -13.92 -12.97
C SER A 58 1.75 -12.83 -12.96
N PHE A 59 1.42 -11.63 -12.46
CA PHE A 59 2.37 -10.53 -12.35
C PHE A 59 3.57 -10.90 -11.49
N ILE A 60 3.34 -11.46 -10.31
CA ILE A 60 4.40 -11.89 -9.39
C ILE A 60 5.30 -12.93 -10.06
N SER A 61 4.71 -13.93 -10.72
CA SER A 61 5.47 -14.95 -11.44
C SER A 61 6.33 -14.35 -12.56
N CYS A 62 5.77 -13.44 -13.36
CA CYS A 62 6.45 -12.83 -14.51
C CYS A 62 7.47 -11.75 -14.16
N SER A 63 7.47 -11.24 -12.93
CA SER A 63 8.34 -10.14 -12.50
C SER A 63 9.29 -10.51 -11.36
N SER A 64 9.30 -11.77 -10.93
CA SER A 64 10.09 -12.28 -9.81
C SER A 64 11.60 -12.01 -9.94
N ASP A 65 12.13 -12.00 -11.15
CA ASP A 65 13.52 -11.67 -11.49
C ASP A 65 13.85 -10.17 -11.38
N ARG A 66 12.85 -9.31 -11.53
CA ARG A 66 12.97 -7.84 -11.41
C ARG A 66 12.84 -7.34 -9.98
N PHE A 67 12.19 -8.12 -9.11
CA PHE A 67 11.91 -7.75 -7.71
C PHE A 67 12.67 -8.65 -6.72
N LEU A 68 13.96 -8.83 -6.99
CA LEU A 68 14.90 -9.46 -6.05
C LEU A 68 15.27 -8.47 -4.94
N GLY A 69 15.39 -8.94 -3.70
CA GLY A 69 15.67 -8.08 -2.55
C GLY A 69 16.96 -7.27 -2.68
N GLN A 70 17.99 -7.84 -3.31
CA GLN A 70 19.25 -7.15 -3.60
C GLN A 70 19.14 -5.99 -4.60
N LEU A 71 18.02 -5.91 -5.33
CA LEU A 71 17.72 -4.82 -6.28
C LEU A 71 16.86 -3.73 -5.64
N TYR A 72 16.46 -3.89 -4.37
CA TYR A 72 15.66 -2.91 -3.65
C TYR A 72 16.48 -1.63 -3.42
N GLU A 73 15.92 -0.50 -3.81
CA GLU A 73 16.51 0.82 -3.66
C GLU A 73 15.44 1.84 -3.26
N ASP A 74 15.59 2.44 -2.07
CA ASP A 74 14.57 3.30 -1.42
C ASP A 74 14.02 4.41 -2.32
N THR A 75 14.83 4.94 -3.26
CA THR A 75 14.40 6.06 -4.10
C THR A 75 13.91 5.62 -5.48
N ARG A 76 14.58 4.68 -6.13
CA ARG A 76 14.33 4.36 -7.55
C ARG A 76 13.65 3.02 -7.81
N TRP A 77 13.72 2.06 -6.88
CA TRP A 77 13.14 0.73 -7.07
C TRP A 77 12.68 0.13 -5.74
N ASN A 78 11.47 0.49 -5.31
CA ASN A 78 10.95 0.18 -3.98
C ASN A 78 9.51 -0.36 -4.05
N CYS A 79 8.86 -0.48 -2.89
CA CYS A 79 7.49 -0.99 -2.78
C CYS A 79 6.45 -0.19 -3.61
N PHE A 80 6.67 1.10 -3.88
CA PHE A 80 5.81 1.87 -4.78
C PHE A 80 5.94 1.43 -6.23
N ASP A 81 7.16 1.14 -6.69
CA ASP A 81 7.37 0.65 -8.05
C ASP A 81 6.69 -0.69 -8.26
N PHE A 82 6.72 -1.57 -7.25
CA PHE A 82 6.01 -2.84 -7.30
C PHE A 82 4.50 -2.66 -7.57
N VAL A 83 3.84 -1.74 -6.85
CA VAL A 83 2.41 -1.44 -7.05
C VAL A 83 2.15 -0.80 -8.41
N ILE A 84 2.99 0.15 -8.82
CA ILE A 84 2.84 0.86 -10.10
C ILE A 84 3.07 -0.08 -11.29
N GLU A 85 4.04 -0.99 -11.22
CA GLU A 85 4.27 -2.01 -12.25
C GLU A 85 3.09 -2.98 -12.35
N PHE A 86 2.45 -3.36 -11.25
CA PHE A 86 1.23 -4.16 -11.29
C PHE A 86 0.06 -3.41 -11.95
N MET A 87 -0.12 -2.12 -11.64
CA MET A 87 -1.12 -1.28 -12.29
C MET A 87 -0.87 -1.16 -13.80
N ARG A 88 0.40 -1.12 -14.22
CA ARG A 88 0.77 -1.14 -15.64
C ARG A 88 0.51 -2.51 -16.27
N PHE A 89 0.87 -3.59 -15.58
CA PHE A 89 0.68 -4.98 -16.03
C PHE A 89 -0.79 -5.30 -16.32
N THR A 90 -1.69 -4.80 -15.47
CA THR A 90 -3.15 -4.96 -15.62
C THR A 90 -3.79 -3.96 -16.59
N ASN A 91 -2.99 -3.10 -17.25
CA ASN A 91 -3.47 -1.99 -18.07
C ASN A 91 -4.46 -1.05 -17.35
N TYR A 92 -4.40 -0.99 -16.01
CA TYR A 92 -5.28 -0.14 -15.22
C TYR A 92 -5.01 1.34 -15.53
N ARG A 93 -3.77 1.77 -15.28
CA ARG A 93 -3.26 3.10 -15.64
C ARG A 93 -1.75 3.15 -15.44
N ASN A 94 -1.06 3.96 -16.24
CA ASN A 94 0.36 4.21 -16.07
C ASN A 94 0.59 5.46 -15.21
N PHE A 95 1.22 5.28 -14.04
CA PHE A 95 1.51 6.37 -13.12
C PHE A 95 3.01 6.60 -12.97
N THR A 96 3.39 7.85 -12.74
CA THR A 96 4.66 8.16 -12.06
C THR A 96 4.45 8.03 -10.55
N LYS A 97 5.51 7.83 -9.75
CA LYS A 97 5.40 7.80 -8.28
C LYS A 97 4.70 9.04 -7.73
N ILE A 98 5.05 10.22 -8.25
CA ILE A 98 4.48 11.50 -7.82
C ILE A 98 2.97 11.54 -8.10
N ALA A 99 2.55 11.13 -9.31
CA ALA A 99 1.14 11.10 -9.67
C ALA A 99 0.36 10.09 -8.81
N PHE A 100 0.92 8.90 -8.58
CA PHE A 100 0.34 7.88 -7.72
C PHE A 100 0.14 8.37 -6.28
N VAL A 101 1.18 8.96 -5.69
CA VAL A 101 1.14 9.52 -4.32
C VAL A 101 0.08 10.62 -4.22
N SER A 102 0.04 11.53 -5.20
CA SER A 102 -0.92 12.63 -5.21
C SER A 102 -2.36 12.15 -5.34
N GLU A 103 -2.62 11.16 -6.20
CA GLU A 103 -3.97 10.66 -6.46
C GLU A 103 -4.50 9.79 -5.31
N PHE A 104 -3.72 8.82 -4.84
CA PHE A 104 -4.22 7.81 -3.90
C PHE A 104 -3.79 8.04 -2.45
N MET A 105 -2.55 8.48 -2.21
CA MET A 105 -2.02 8.53 -0.84
C MET A 105 -2.33 9.84 -0.12
N GLN A 106 -2.24 10.99 -0.77
CA GLN A 106 -2.38 12.28 -0.08
C GLN A 106 -3.73 12.39 0.65
N LYS A 107 -4.83 12.02 -0.01
CA LYS A 107 -6.17 12.06 0.60
C LYS A 107 -6.29 11.05 1.75
N ALA A 108 -5.75 9.86 1.56
CA ALA A 108 -5.75 8.80 2.55
C ALA A 108 -4.98 9.23 3.81
N LEU A 109 -3.71 9.63 3.67
CA LEU A 109 -2.87 10.07 4.79
C LEU A 109 -3.47 11.27 5.53
N ASN A 110 -4.02 12.25 4.80
CA ASN A 110 -4.69 13.38 5.43
C ASN A 110 -5.88 12.95 6.30
N ASN A 111 -6.66 11.96 5.86
CA ASN A 111 -7.74 11.41 6.66
C ASN A 111 -7.19 10.65 7.88
N ALA A 112 -6.16 9.83 7.71
CA ALA A 112 -5.54 9.09 8.81
C ALA A 112 -4.99 10.02 9.90
N ILE A 113 -4.32 11.10 9.51
CA ILE A 113 -3.80 12.13 10.43
C ILE A 113 -4.97 12.80 11.17
N ARG A 114 -6.01 13.23 10.45
CA ARG A 114 -7.18 13.89 11.05
C ARG A 114 -7.85 13.01 12.10
N TYR A 115 -8.11 11.75 11.77
CA TYR A 115 -8.75 10.81 12.71
C TYR A 115 -7.83 10.46 13.89
N SER A 116 -6.53 10.30 13.66
CA SER A 116 -5.56 10.06 14.73
C SER A 116 -5.54 11.22 15.74
N ILE A 117 -5.55 12.46 15.25
CA ILE A 117 -5.63 13.66 16.09
C ILE A 117 -6.95 13.71 16.87
N LEU A 118 -8.07 13.43 16.21
CA LEU A 118 -9.40 13.43 16.85
C LEU A 118 -9.46 12.40 17.98
N VAL A 119 -9.03 11.15 17.72
CA VAL A 119 -9.01 10.09 18.72
C VAL A 119 -8.12 10.46 19.90
N ARG A 120 -6.93 11.02 19.65
CA ARG A 120 -6.04 11.50 20.71
C ARG A 120 -6.72 12.54 21.60
N LYS A 121 -7.37 13.54 20.99
CA LYS A 121 -8.12 14.57 21.74
C LYS A 121 -9.25 13.97 22.58
N VAL A 122 -10.02 13.03 22.03
CA VAL A 122 -11.09 12.30 22.76
C VAL A 122 -10.54 11.59 23.99
N MET A 123 -9.39 10.93 23.85
CA MET A 123 -8.74 10.21 24.95
C MET A 123 -8.14 11.14 26.02
N GLU A 124 -7.70 12.34 25.64
CA GLU A 124 -7.09 13.33 26.53
C GLU A 124 -8.10 14.26 27.24
N GLY A 125 -9.31 14.47 26.67
CA GLY A 125 -10.14 15.63 27.04
C GLY A 125 -11.62 15.43 27.38
N GLY A 126 -12.21 14.23 27.28
CA GLY A 126 -13.67 14.06 27.47
C GLY A 126 -14.53 14.74 26.38
N VAL A 127 -15.86 14.54 26.41
CA VAL A 127 -16.85 14.73 25.31
C VAL A 127 -16.57 15.88 24.32
N PHE A 128 -16.55 15.55 23.02
CA PHE A 128 -16.44 16.49 21.89
C PHE A 128 -17.72 16.46 21.05
N LEU A 129 -18.16 17.62 20.54
CA LEU A 129 -19.18 17.72 19.49
C LEU A 129 -18.49 17.70 18.11
N LEU A 130 -19.02 16.89 17.19
CA LEU A 130 -18.55 16.73 15.81
C LEU A 130 -19.44 17.50 14.84
#